data_AF-A0A434GFM6-F1
#
_entry.id   AF-A0A434GFM6-F1
#
_cell.length_a   1.000
_cell.length_b   1.000
_cell.length_c   1.000
_cell.angle_alpha   90.00
_cell.angle_beta   90.00
_cell.angle_gamma   90.00
#
_symmetry.space_group_name_H-M   'P 1'
#
loop_
_entity.id
_entity.type
_entity.pdbx_description
1 polymer ?
#
loop_
_entity_poly.entity_id
_entity_poly.type
_entity_poly.pdbx_seq_one_letter_code
_entity_poly.pdbx_strand_id
1 'polypeptide(L)' 'MRKFLSTLAIAAAASTCFGSMQVRAETPNPFKCEPGEKYVMNVMVSGVEYWFPVYEMFKQAGQQFGCETAYTGTPEY' A
#
# COMPACT_ATOMS: atom_id res chain seq x y z
N MET A 1 -34.46 21.82 -39.76
CA MET A 1 -34.15 22.15 -38.34
C MET A 1 -34.35 20.96 -37.39
N ARG A 2 -35.51 20.27 -37.38
CA ARG A 2 -35.75 19.12 -36.49
C ARG A 2 -34.76 17.94 -36.63
N LYS A 3 -34.35 17.61 -37.87
CA LYS A 3 -33.36 16.55 -38.13
C LYS A 3 -31.95 16.88 -37.61
N PHE A 4 -31.57 18.17 -37.63
CA PHE A 4 -30.29 18.65 -37.12
C PHE A 4 -30.22 18.61 -35.59
N LEU A 5 -31.34 18.94 -34.93
CA LEU A 5 -31.47 18.88 -33.46
C LEU A 5 -31.42 17.43 -32.95
N SER A 6 -32.01 16.47 -33.66
CA SER A 6 -31.95 15.05 -33.29
C SER A 6 -30.54 14.47 -33.40
N THR A 7 -29.76 14.83 -34.42
CA THR A 7 -28.39 14.30 -34.58
C THR A 7 -27.44 14.85 -33.51
N LEU A 8 -27.62 16.11 -33.08
CA LEU A 8 -26.83 16.71 -32.02
C LEU A 8 -27.09 16.06 -30.65
N ALA A 9 -28.35 15.69 -30.37
CA ALA A 9 -28.74 15.04 -29.13
C ALA A 9 -28.14 13.63 -28.98
N ILE A 10 -28.00 12.89 -30.07
CA ILE A 10 -27.39 11.55 -30.08
C ILE A 10 -25.87 11.63 -29.87
N ALA A 11 -25.20 12.62 -30.46
CA ALA A 11 -23.76 12.84 -30.27
C ALA A 11 -23.41 13.30 -28.83
N ALA A 12 -24.27 14.12 -28.22
CA ALA A 12 -24.11 14.54 -26.83
C ALA A 12 -24.32 13.38 -25.83
N ALA A 13 -25.27 12.47 -26.10
CA ALA A 13 -25.53 11.29 -25.27
C ALA A 13 -24.43 10.22 -25.35
N ALA A 14 -23.72 10.11 -26.47
CA ALA A 14 -22.60 9.17 -26.61
C ALA A 14 -21.36 9.62 -25.81
N SER A 15 -21.21 10.92 -25.55
CA SER A 15 -20.03 11.50 -24.87
C SER A 15 -20.01 11.22 -23.35
N THR A 16 -21.17 10.94 -22.74
CA THR A 16 -21.28 10.65 -21.30
C THR A 16 -20.95 9.20 -20.92
N CYS A 17 -20.88 8.28 -21.88
CA CYS A 17 -20.58 6.87 -21.60
C CYS A 17 -19.08 6.53 -21.60
N PHE A 18 -18.21 7.45 -22.05
CA PHE A 18 -16.75 7.25 -22.09
C PHE A 18 -15.96 8.10 -21.08
N GLY A 19 -16.60 9.08 -20.45
CA GLY A 19 -15.94 10.02 -19.55
C GLY A 19 -15.83 9.53 -18.12
N SER A 20 -15.10 8.44 -17.84
CA SER A 20 -14.51 8.17 -16.49
C SER A 20 -13.83 6.80 -16.31
N MET A 21 -13.52 6.03 -17.37
CA MET A 21 -12.53 4.95 -17.22
C MET A 21 -11.12 5.51 -17.32
N GLN A 22 -10.71 6.27 -16.29
CA GLN A 22 -9.29 6.50 -16.05
C GLN A 22 -8.73 5.21 -15.46
N VAL A 23 -8.20 4.33 -16.30
CA VAL A 23 -7.27 3.29 -15.85
C VAL A 23 -6.05 4.02 -15.32
N ARG A 24 -6.03 4.30 -14.01
CA ARG A 24 -4.86 4.81 -13.34
C ARG A 24 -3.85 3.67 -13.35
N ALA A 25 -2.77 3.81 -14.12
CA ALA A 25 -1.63 2.95 -13.95
C ALA A 25 -1.21 3.07 -12.48
N GLU A 26 -1.39 2.00 -11.70
CA GLU A 26 -0.82 1.91 -10.36
C GLU A 26 0.69 1.95 -10.54
N THR A 27 1.28 3.10 -10.21
CA THR A 27 2.72 3.15 -9.95
C THR A 27 3.01 2.09 -8.89
N PRO A 28 3.92 1.13 -9.15
CA PRO A 28 4.27 0.11 -8.18
C PRO A 28 4.56 0.79 -6.84
N ASN A 29 3.82 0.45 -5.79
CA ASN A 29 4.06 1.02 -4.47
C ASN A 29 5.40 0.47 -3.96
N PRO A 30 6.47 1.28 -3.86
CA PRO A 30 7.76 0.78 -3.37
C PRO A 30 7.72 0.42 -1.89
N PHE A 31 6.67 0.81 -1.17
CA PHE A 31 6.45 0.54 0.26
C PHE A 31 5.52 -0.66 0.44
N LYS A 32 5.88 -1.80 -0.16
CA LYS A 32 5.18 -3.07 0.01
C LYS A 32 6.19 -4.21 0.01
N CYS A 33 6.04 -5.11 0.97
CA CYS A 33 6.82 -6.33 1.06
C CYS A 33 6.27 -7.43 0.14
N GLU A 34 7.15 -8.34 -0.29
CA GLU A 34 6.74 -9.56 -0.98
C GLU A 34 6.02 -10.53 -0.01
N PRO A 35 5.13 -11.41 -0.52
CA PRO A 35 4.50 -12.42 0.32
C PRO A 35 5.53 -13.31 1.04
N GLY A 36 5.47 -13.33 2.37
CA GLY A 36 6.39 -14.11 3.22
C GLY A 36 7.74 -13.44 3.50
N GLU A 37 7.92 -12.18 3.08
CA GLU A 37 9.12 -11.41 3.39
C GLU A 37 9.16 -11.06 4.89
N LYS A 38 10.31 -11.37 5.52
CA LYS A 38 10.50 -11.23 6.97
C LYS A 38 11.70 -10.36 7.29
N TYR A 39 11.46 -9.33 8.10
CA TYR A 39 12.53 -8.47 8.62
C TYR A 39 12.80 -8.75 10.09
N VAL A 40 14.06 -8.97 10.43
CA VAL A 40 14.49 -9.29 11.78
C VAL A 40 15.24 -8.10 12.38
N MET A 41 14.70 -7.53 13.46
CA MET A 41 15.40 -6.52 14.24
C MET A 41 16.33 -7.23 15.23
N ASN A 42 17.58 -7.39 14.81
CA ASN A 42 18.62 -7.99 15.63
C ASN A 42 19.35 -6.93 16.45
N VAL A 43 19.17 -6.96 17.76
CA VAL A 43 19.88 -6.07 18.67
C VAL A 43 21.11 -6.78 19.24
N MET A 44 22.19 -6.04 19.50
CA MET A 44 23.31 -6.61 20.25
C MET A 44 22.80 -7.03 21.63
N VAL A 45 23.25 -8.18 22.13
CA VAL A 45 22.88 -8.73 23.44
C VAL A 45 23.27 -7.76 24.54
N SER A 46 22.38 -6.80 24.80
CA SER A 46 22.53 -5.81 25.85
C SER A 46 21.68 -6.19 27.06
N GLY A 47 20.72 -7.11 26.90
CA GLY A 47 19.74 -7.44 27.95
C GLY A 47 18.91 -6.22 28.38
N VAL A 48 18.99 -5.10 27.65
CA VAL A 48 18.32 -3.85 28.01
C VAL A 48 16.99 -3.81 27.28
N GLU A 49 15.90 -3.72 28.05
CA GLU A 49 14.53 -3.59 27.56
C GLU A 49 14.29 -2.32 26.71
N TYR A 50 15.29 -1.44 26.62
CA TYR A 50 15.29 -0.19 25.85
C TYR A 50 14.84 -0.37 24.39
N TRP A 51 15.13 -1.53 23.79
CA TRP A 51 14.82 -1.79 22.39
C TRP A 51 13.40 -2.35 22.18
N PHE A 52 12.67 -2.75 23.22
CA PHE A 52 11.29 -3.24 23.07
C PHE A 52 10.34 -2.15 22.53
N PRO A 53 10.32 -0.91 23.06
CA PRO A 53 9.49 0.15 22.47
C PRO A 53 9.86 0.48 21.03
N VAL A 54 11.15 0.38 20.67
CA VAL A 54 11.62 0.57 19.29
C VAL A 54 11.07 -0.53 18.39
N TYR A 55 11.06 -1.78 18.87
CA TYR A 55 10.48 -2.90 18.14
C TYR A 55 8.99 -2.73 17.88
N GLU A 56 8.22 -2.15 18.81
CA GLU A 56 6.79 -1.92 18.59
C GLU A 56 6.52 -0.98 17.41
N MET A 57 7.34 0.05 17.22
CA MET A 57 7.23 0.92 16.04
C MET A 57 7.68 0.21 14.76
N PHE A 58 8.70 -0.65 14.84
CA PHE A 58 9.14 -1.49 13.73
C PHE A 58 8.04 -2.46 13.27
N LYS A 59 7.35 -3.09 14.23
CA LYS A 59 6.22 -3.99 13.98
C LYS A 59 5.04 -3.26 13.34
N GLN A 60 4.72 -2.05 13.78
CA GLN A 60 3.70 -1.21 13.15
C GLN A 60 4.04 -0.91 11.68
N ALA A 61 5.29 -0.56 11.37
CA ALA A 61 5.74 -0.36 10.00
C ALA A 61 5.62 -1.65 9.16
N GLY A 62 6.03 -2.80 9.72
CA GLY A 62 5.86 -4.10 9.08
C GLY A 62 4.40 -4.41 8.73
N GLN A 63 3.46 -4.12 9.63
CA GLN A 63 2.02 -4.27 9.37
C GLN A 63 1.52 -3.38 8.24
N GLN A 64 2.01 -2.14 8.16
CA GLN A 64 1.64 -1.20 7.09
C GLN A 64 2.16 -1.64 5.71
N PHE A 65 3.34 -2.26 5.67
CA PHE A 65 3.98 -2.72 4.44
C PHE A 65 3.63 -4.17 4.06
N GLY A 66 3.00 -4.92 4.98
CA GLY A 66 2.62 -6.33 4.77
C GLY A 66 3.75 -7.33 5.01
N CYS A 67 4.77 -6.97 5.80
CA CYS A 67 5.92 -7.81 6.11
C CYS A 67 5.73 -8.57 7.43
N GLU A 68 6.35 -9.73 7.54
CA GLU A 68 6.57 -10.37 8.83
C GLU A 68 7.72 -9.67 9.58
N THR A 69 7.64 -9.60 10.89
CA THR A 69 8.70 -9.02 11.73
C THR A 69 9.07 -9.96 12.87
N ALA A 70 10.34 -9.96 13.25
CA ALA A 70 10.81 -10.65 14.45
C ALA A 70 11.82 -9.78 15.20
N TYR A 71 11.86 -9.96 16.53
CA TYR A 71 12.82 -9.35 17.42
C TYR A 71 13.78 -10.40 17.93
N THR A 72 15.09 -10.16 17.80
CA THR A 72 16.13 -11.11 18.22
C THR A 72 17.28 -10.38 18.90
N GLY A 73 18.12 -11.13 19.62
CA GLY A 73 19.32 -10.59 20.24
C GLY A 73 19.13 -10.12 21.69
N THR A 74 17.96 -10.33 22.27
CA THR A 74 17.79 -10.40 23.73
C THR A 74 17.80 -11.86 24.18
N PRO A 75 18.28 -12.19 25.39
CA PRO A 75 18.11 -13.54 25.92
C PRO A 75 16.62 -13.88 26.04
N GLU A 76 16.27 -15.13 25.76
CA GLU A 76 14.96 -15.70 26.10
C GLU A 76 14.95 -15.90 27.62
N TYR A 77 14.24 -15.04 28.36
CA TYR A 77 14.04 -15.16 29.82
C TYR A 77 12.62 -15.59 30.14
#